data_AF-A0A3B8VRY4-F1
#
_entry.id   AF-A0A3B8VRY4-F1
#
_cell.length_a   1.000
_cell.length_b   1.000
_cell.length_c   1.000
_cell.angle_alpha   90.00
_cell.angle_beta   90.00
_cell.angle_gamma   90.00
#
_symmetry.space_group_name_H-M   'P 1'
#
loop_
_entity.id
_entity.type
_entity.pdbx_description
1 polymer ?
#
loop_
_entity_poly.entity_id
_entity_poly.type
_entity_poly.pdbx_seq_one_letter_code
_entity_poly.pdbx_strand_id
1 'polypeptide(L)'
;YHVGGGTLEMEHPHKTYLNMRNNLLMIYKNIDRSALQKVMFVRFIFDYLIALRFVLKGYWPNAKAVFRARRDFHKARKQYKDFISKHSVNRQNTDGVILDKSIVIESMWKGKTTFSQLMNTIPLRDDK
;
A
#
# COMPACT_ATOMS: atom_id res chain seq x y z
N TYR A 1 -9.36 27.05 6.75
CA TYR A 1 -9.86 25.90 7.54
C TYR A 1 -9.53 24.61 6.80
N HIS A 2 -8.50 23.89 7.23
CA HIS A 2 -8.27 22.51 6.82
C HIS A 2 -9.18 21.68 7.72
N VAL A 3 -10.25 21.09 7.18
CA VAL A 3 -11.10 20.14 7.91
C VAL A 3 -10.23 18.91 8.16
N GLY A 4 -9.47 18.95 9.25
CA GLY A 4 -8.47 17.95 9.60
C GLY A 4 -9.11 16.58 9.59
N GLY A 5 -8.73 15.74 8.60
CA GLY A 5 -9.02 14.32 8.53
C GLY A 5 -10.41 13.89 9.03
N GLY A 6 -11.42 14.73 8.82
CA GLY A 6 -12.72 14.63 9.44
C GLY A 6 -13.41 13.37 8.95
N THR A 7 -13.26 12.33 9.76
CA THR A 7 -14.05 11.12 9.93
C THR A 7 -15.22 10.96 8.96
N LEU A 8 -14.94 10.84 7.65
CA LEU A 8 -15.84 10.07 6.78
C LEU A 8 -15.84 8.70 7.44
N GLU A 9 -16.99 8.31 8.02
CA GLU A 9 -17.14 7.08 8.80
C GLU A 9 -16.28 5.99 8.18
N MET A 10 -15.48 5.32 9.01
CA MET A 10 -14.54 4.27 8.58
C MET A 10 -15.22 3.20 7.71
N GLU A 11 -16.54 3.19 7.72
CA GLU A 11 -17.42 2.18 7.17
C GLU A 11 -18.16 2.61 5.90
N HIS A 12 -17.95 3.80 5.33
CA HIS A 12 -18.65 4.13 4.07
C HIS A 12 -18.14 3.22 2.91
N PRO A 13 -19.02 2.47 2.21
CA PRO A 13 -18.61 1.47 1.22
C PRO A 13 -17.83 2.07 0.03
N HIS A 14 -18.18 3.30 -0.35
CA HIS A 14 -17.48 4.02 -1.43
C HIS A 14 -16.04 4.36 -1.06
N LYS A 15 -15.79 4.76 0.20
CA LYS A 15 -14.43 5.06 0.68
C LYS A 15 -13.59 3.78 0.75
N THR A 16 -14.18 2.67 1.23
CA THR A 16 -13.55 1.35 1.18
C THR A 16 -13.13 0.97 -0.24
N TYR A 17 -14.04 1.14 -1.22
CA TYR A 17 -13.74 0.88 -2.63
C TYR A 17 -12.56 1.73 -3.15
N LEU A 18 -12.61 3.05 -2.96
CA LEU A 18 -11.57 3.97 -3.45
C LEU A 18 -10.22 3.66 -2.80
N ASN A 19 -10.18 3.47 -1.48
CA ASN A 19 -8.95 3.18 -0.75
C ASN A 19 -8.30 1.88 -1.23
N MET A 20 -9.09 0.80 -1.37
CA MET A 20 -8.56 -0.48 -1.85
C MET A 20 -8.06 -0.39 -3.29
N ARG A 21 -8.85 0.18 -4.21
CA ARG A 21 -8.48 0.28 -5.63
C ARG A 21 -7.25 1.16 -5.84
N ASN A 22 -7.22 2.33 -5.21
CA ASN A 22 -6.12 3.28 -5.37
C ASN A 22 -4.82 2.74 -4.72
N ASN A 23 -4.92 2.06 -3.57
CA ASN A 23 -3.76 1.43 -2.94
C ASN A 23 -3.15 0.32 -3.84
N LEU A 24 -3.99 -0.54 -4.43
CA LEU A 24 -3.52 -1.56 -5.38
C LEU A 24 -2.83 -0.94 -6.60
N LEU A 25 -3.37 0.15 -7.14
CA LEU A 25 -2.74 0.88 -8.25
C LEU A 25 -1.41 1.52 -7.85
N MET A 26 -1.32 2.08 -6.65
CA MET A 26 -0.08 2.67 -6.13
C MET A 26 1.04 1.62 -6.02
N ILE A 27 0.73 0.46 -5.43
CA ILE A 27 1.70 -0.64 -5.33
C ILE A 27 2.13 -1.08 -6.74
N TYR A 28 1.18 -1.33 -7.63
CA TYR A 28 1.47 -1.82 -8.98
C TYR A 28 2.36 -0.89 -9.82
N LYS A 29 2.24 0.43 -9.61
CA LYS A 29 3.01 1.45 -10.35
C LYS A 29 4.41 1.69 -9.77
N ASN A 30 4.54 1.64 -8.44
CA ASN A 30 5.70 2.21 -7.77
C ASN A 30 6.69 1.19 -7.19
N ILE A 31 6.29 -0.07 -6.97
CA ILE A 31 7.21 -1.08 -6.42
C ILE A 31 8.11 -1.70 -7.49
N ASP A 32 9.25 -2.24 -7.06
CA ASP A 32 10.10 -3.03 -7.92
C ASP A 32 9.42 -4.30 -8.47
N ARG A 33 9.69 -4.61 -9.75
CA ARG A 33 9.08 -5.73 -10.46
C ARG A 33 9.46 -7.07 -9.85
N SER A 34 10.68 -7.20 -9.31
CA SER A 34 11.14 -8.39 -8.60
C SER A 34 10.28 -8.70 -7.36
N ALA A 35 9.92 -7.66 -6.60
CA ALA A 35 9.14 -7.78 -5.37
C ALA A 35 7.61 -7.74 -5.62
N LEU A 36 7.17 -7.22 -6.76
CA LEU A 36 5.76 -6.96 -7.06
C LEU A 36 4.88 -8.20 -6.90
N GLN A 37 5.30 -9.36 -7.40
CA GLN A 37 4.49 -10.58 -7.31
C GLN A 37 4.27 -11.00 -5.85
N LYS A 38 5.35 -11.01 -5.05
CA LYS A 38 5.29 -11.34 -3.61
C LYS A 38 4.38 -10.36 -2.85
N VAL A 39 4.55 -9.06 -3.08
CA VAL A 39 3.74 -8.03 -2.39
C VAL A 39 2.27 -8.11 -2.80
N MET A 40 1.97 -8.34 -4.08
CA MET A 40 0.59 -8.49 -4.54
C MET A 40 -0.08 -9.77 -4.02
N PHE A 41 0.69 -10.84 -3.80
CA PHE A 41 0.19 -12.07 -3.17
C PHE A 41 -0.15 -11.85 -1.68
N VAL A 42 0.76 -11.24 -0.92
CA VAL A 42 0.49 -10.90 0.49
C VAL A 42 -0.72 -9.94 0.57
N ARG A 43 -0.80 -8.97 -0.34
CA ARG A 43 -1.92 -8.03 -0.43
C ARG A 43 -3.24 -8.73 -0.73
N PHE A 44 -3.25 -9.73 -1.61
CA PHE A 44 -4.43 -10.57 -1.87
C PHE A 44 -4.95 -11.14 -0.56
N ILE A 45 -4.10 -11.79 0.25
CA ILE A 45 -4.53 -12.44 1.49
C ILE A 45 -5.17 -11.40 2.43
N PHE A 46 -4.50 -10.27 2.64
CA PHE A 46 -5.03 -9.21 3.50
C PHE A 46 -6.35 -8.61 3.01
N ASP A 47 -6.52 -8.42 1.70
CA ASP A 47 -7.78 -7.91 1.14
C ASP A 47 -8.95 -8.85 1.46
N TYR A 48 -8.77 -10.17 1.35
CA TYR A 48 -9.83 -11.12 1.70
C TYR A 48 -10.04 -11.27 3.21
N LEU A 49 -8.99 -11.14 4.04
CA LEU A 49 -9.15 -11.05 5.49
C LEU A 49 -9.98 -9.83 5.90
N ILE A 50 -9.75 -8.68 5.26
CA ILE A 50 -10.57 -7.47 5.47
C ILE A 50 -12.01 -7.71 5.02
N ALA A 51 -12.23 -8.33 3.86
CA ALA A 51 -13.56 -8.66 3.37
C ALA A 51 -14.30 -9.61 4.32
N LEU A 52 -13.62 -10.66 4.82
CA LEU A 52 -14.17 -11.58 5.82
C LEU A 52 -14.55 -10.85 7.11
N ARG A 53 -13.68 -9.96 7.61
CA ARG A 53 -13.99 -9.12 8.77
C ARG A 53 -15.25 -8.28 8.56
N PHE A 54 -15.43 -7.69 7.38
CA PHE A 54 -16.65 -6.94 7.08
C PHE A 54 -17.89 -7.84 7.06
N VAL A 55 -17.79 -9.04 6.50
CA VAL A 55 -18.88 -10.03 6.53
C VAL A 55 -19.25 -10.41 7.96
N LEU A 56 -18.26 -10.74 8.80
CA LEU A 56 -18.48 -11.12 10.20
C LEU A 56 -19.12 -10.01 11.04
N LYS A 57 -18.88 -8.75 10.68
CA LYS A 57 -19.50 -7.58 11.33
C LYS A 57 -20.83 -7.14 10.70
N GLY A 58 -21.33 -7.82 9.68
CA GLY A 58 -22.57 -7.46 8.98
C GLY A 58 -22.45 -6.30 7.98
N TYR A 59 -21.24 -5.81 7.70
CA TYR A 59 -20.97 -4.74 6.72
C TYR A 59 -20.88 -5.28 5.28
N TRP A 60 -21.95 -5.90 4.80
CA TRP A 60 -22.03 -6.48 3.46
C TRP A 60 -21.67 -5.52 2.31
N PRO A 61 -22.10 -4.24 2.34
CA PRO A 61 -21.72 -3.29 1.29
C PRO A 61 -20.21 -3.05 1.21
N ASN A 62 -19.50 -3.09 2.34
CA ASN A 62 -18.05 -2.89 2.41
C ASN A 62 -17.30 -4.12 1.90
N ALA A 63 -17.77 -5.32 2.27
CA ALA A 63 -17.25 -6.54 1.69
C ALA A 63 -17.36 -6.51 0.16
N LYS A 64 -18.54 -6.19 -0.39
CA LYS A 64 -18.76 -6.01 -1.85
C LYS A 64 -17.83 -4.96 -2.46
N ALA A 65 -17.57 -3.87 -1.73
CA ALA A 65 -16.64 -2.83 -2.16
C ALA A 65 -15.21 -3.34 -2.36
N VAL A 66 -14.71 -4.24 -1.49
CA VAL A 66 -13.39 -4.87 -1.63
C VAL A 66 -13.30 -5.71 -2.90
N PHE A 67 -14.27 -6.60 -3.15
CA PHE A 67 -14.29 -7.43 -4.37
C PHE A 67 -14.37 -6.58 -5.64
N ARG A 68 -15.23 -5.56 -5.63
CA ARG A 68 -15.36 -4.59 -6.74
C ARG A 68 -14.05 -3.85 -7.00
N ALA A 69 -13.37 -3.39 -5.95
CA ALA A 69 -12.07 -2.71 -6.07
C ALA A 69 -11.01 -3.61 -6.73
N ARG A 70 -10.93 -4.88 -6.30
CA ARG A 70 -10.02 -5.87 -6.91
C ARG A 70 -10.35 -6.12 -8.39
N ARG A 71 -11.62 -6.32 -8.73
CA ARG A 71 -12.05 -6.50 -10.13
C ARG A 71 -11.66 -5.30 -11.00
N ASP A 72 -11.98 -4.09 -10.54
CA ASP A 72 -11.73 -2.88 -11.31
C ASP A 72 -10.23 -2.57 -11.39
N PHE A 73 -9.45 -2.89 -10.36
CA PHE A 73 -7.98 -2.89 -10.44
C PHE A 73 -7.46 -3.82 -11.55
N HIS A 74 -8.00 -5.04 -11.69
CA HIS A 74 -7.57 -5.96 -12.75
C HIS A 74 -7.92 -5.46 -14.16
N LYS A 75 -8.98 -4.65 -14.30
CA LYS A 75 -9.30 -3.97 -15.56
C LYS A 75 -8.33 -2.80 -15.81
N ALA A 76 -8.14 -1.94 -14.81
CA ALA A 76 -7.31 -0.75 -14.90
C ALA A 76 -5.81 -1.07 -15.09
N ARG A 77 -5.29 -2.13 -14.45
CA ARG A 77 -3.86 -2.49 -14.55
C ARG A 77 -3.40 -2.74 -15.99
N LYS A 78 -4.32 -3.18 -16.88
CA LYS A 78 -4.02 -3.38 -18.30
C LYS A 78 -3.64 -2.06 -18.97
N GLN A 79 -4.40 -1.01 -18.69
CA GLN A 79 -4.14 0.35 -19.22
C GLN A 79 -2.81 0.93 -18.71
N TYR A 80 -2.42 0.58 -17.48
CA TYR A 80 -1.16 1.05 -16.89
C TYR A 80 0.06 0.20 -17.26
N LYS A 81 -0.11 -0.97 -17.89
CA LYS A 81 1.03 -1.81 -18.29
C LYS A 81 1.95 -1.07 -19.25
N ASP A 82 1.36 -0.41 -20.24
CA ASP A 82 2.09 0.33 -21.28
C ASP A 82 2.66 1.65 -20.77
N PHE A 83 2.00 2.28 -19.78
CA PHE A 83 2.54 3.45 -19.10
C PHE A 83 3.81 3.09 -18.31
N ILE A 84 3.77 1.99 -17.54
CA ILE A 84 4.91 1.62 -16.69
C ILE A 84 6.08 1.10 -17.54
N SER A 85 5.86 0.36 -18.63
CA SER A 85 6.97 -0.09 -19.50
C SER A 85 7.73 1.08 -20.15
N LYS A 86 7.02 2.17 -20.48
CA LYS A 86 7.64 3.39 -21.03
C LYS A 86 8.37 4.21 -19.97
N HIS A 87 7.92 4.18 -18.72
CA HIS A 87 8.48 4.98 -17.61
C HIS A 87 9.35 4.17 -16.64
N SER A 88 9.59 2.88 -16.89
CA SER A 88 10.49 2.05 -16.09
C SER A 88 11.98 2.37 -16.29
N VAL A 89 12.30 3.26 -17.24
CA VAL A 89 13.66 3.64 -17.65
C VAL A 89 14.09 4.95 -16.99
N ASN A 90 14.12 5.00 -15.64
CA ASN A 90 14.93 5.96 -14.85
C ASN A 90 14.75 5.74 -13.33
N ARG A 91 14.89 4.50 -12.85
CA ARG A 91 14.94 4.29 -11.39
C ARG A 91 16.35 4.60 -10.93
N GLN A 92 16.51 5.74 -10.26
CA GLN A 92 17.74 6.10 -9.56
C GLN A 92 18.11 4.99 -8.58
N ASN A 93 19.40 4.76 -8.39
CA ASN A 93 19.85 3.78 -7.42
C ASN A 93 19.42 4.23 -6.01
N THR A 94 18.55 3.45 -5.36
CA THR A 94 17.96 3.78 -4.05
C THR A 94 18.76 3.22 -2.87
N ASP A 95 19.95 2.69 -3.13
CA ASP A 95 20.87 2.18 -2.10
C ASP A 95 21.11 3.26 -1.02
N GLY A 96 20.71 2.96 0.22
CA GLY A 96 20.80 3.87 1.38
C GLY A 96 19.66 4.88 1.54
N VAL A 97 18.74 4.99 0.58
CA VAL A 97 17.59 5.93 0.63
C VAL A 97 16.30 5.23 1.09
N ILE A 98 16.14 3.94 0.79
CA ILE A 98 14.99 3.14 1.21
C ILE A 98 15.34 2.33 2.46
N LEU A 99 14.51 2.44 3.50
CA LEU A 99 14.59 1.59 4.68
C LEU A 99 14.31 0.13 4.29
N ASP A 100 15.27 -0.76 4.57
CA ASP A 100 15.21 -2.21 4.30
C ASP A 100 14.33 -2.98 5.31
N LYS A 101 13.75 -2.28 6.29
CA LYS A 101 12.94 -2.82 7.39
C LYS A 101 11.48 -2.41 7.27
N SER A 102 10.59 -3.25 7.80
CA SER A 102 9.17 -2.91 7.92
C SER A 102 8.96 -1.87 9.02
N ILE A 103 8.50 -0.67 8.65
CA ILE A 103 8.14 0.40 9.59
C ILE A 103 7.11 -0.09 10.62
N VAL A 104 6.18 -0.94 10.21
CA VAL A 104 5.16 -1.51 11.11
C VAL A 104 5.81 -2.42 12.15
N ILE A 105 6.81 -3.22 11.75
CA ILE A 105 7.53 -4.09 12.69
C ILE A 105 8.35 -3.25 13.68
N GLU A 106 9.11 -2.29 13.16
CA GLU A 106 9.95 -1.41 13.98
C GLU A 106 9.12 -0.60 14.99
N SER A 107 7.95 -0.12 14.60
CA SER A 107 7.08 0.67 15.48
C SER A 107 6.25 -0.18 16.45
N MET A 108 5.58 -1.23 15.98
CA MET A 108 4.62 -1.98 16.81
C MET A 108 5.27 -3.01 17.73
N TRP A 109 6.45 -3.53 17.39
CA TRP A 109 7.13 -4.56 18.20
C TRP A 109 8.50 -4.14 18.73
N LYS A 110 9.21 -3.23 18.05
CA LYS A 110 10.54 -2.77 18.51
C LYS A 110 10.52 -1.39 19.18
N GLY A 111 9.34 -0.79 19.34
CA GLY A 111 9.17 0.48 20.05
C GLY A 111 9.81 1.69 19.38
N LYS A 112 10.21 1.60 18.11
CA LYS A 112 10.79 2.73 17.36
C LYS A 112 9.67 3.58 16.76
N THR A 113 9.35 4.67 17.44
CA THR A 113 8.22 5.55 17.08
C THR A 113 8.65 6.84 16.40
N THR A 114 9.94 7.17 16.42
CA THR A 114 10.50 8.39 15.82
C THR A 114 11.34 8.10 14.59
N PHE A 115 11.42 9.07 13.68
CA PHE A 115 12.27 8.99 12.49
C PHE A 115 13.74 8.77 12.86
N SER A 116 14.26 9.49 13.85
CA SER A 116 15.65 9.39 14.30
C SER A 116 16.01 7.97 14.79
N GLN A 117 15.09 7.30 15.49
CA GLN A 117 15.29 5.91 15.93
C GLN A 117 15.36 4.91 14.78
N LEU A 118 14.69 5.19 13.66
CA LEU A 118 14.76 4.38 12.44
C LEU A 118 16.07 4.63 11.68
N MET A 119 16.52 5.88 11.61
CA MET A 119 17.73 6.28 10.89
C MET A 119 19.02 5.78 11.54
N ASN A 120 19.08 5.67 12.88
CA ASN A 120 20.23 5.08 13.57
C ASN A 120 20.50 3.61 13.19
N THR A 121 19.58 2.96 12.48
CA THR A 121 19.73 1.59 11.98
C THR A 121 20.13 1.50 10.51
N ILE A 122 20.20 2.63 9.79
CA ILE A 122 20.67 2.71 8.41
C ILE A 122 22.10 3.26 8.49
N PRO A 123 23.11 2.61 7.91
CA PRO A 123 24.42 3.22 7.80
C PRO A 123 24.23 4.51 6.98
N LEU A 124 24.38 5.66 7.62
CA LEU A 124 24.43 6.93 6.91
C LEU A 124 25.56 6.81 5.90
N ARG A 125 25.25 7.08 4.63
CA ARG A 125 26.30 7.28 3.64
C ARG A 125 27.11 8.47 4.14
N ASP A 126 28.37 8.25 4.47
CA ASP A 126 29.32 9.34 4.71
C ASP A 126 29.45 10.09 3.38
N ASP A 127 28.75 11.21 3.29
CA ASP A 127 28.86 12.14 2.18
C ASP A 127 30.25 12.81 2.29
N LYS A 128 31.20 12.35 1.49
CA LYS A 128 32.44 13.07 1.16
C LYS A 128 32.24 13.94 -0.07
#